data_AF-A0A919HTA9-F1
#
_entry.id   AF-A0A919HTA9-F1
#
_cell.length_a   1.000
_cell.length_b   1.000
_cell.length_c   1.000
_cell.angle_alpha   90.00
_cell.angle_beta   90.00
_cell.angle_gamma   90.00
#
_symmetry.space_group_name_H-M   'P 1'
#
loop_
_entity.id
_entity.type
_entity.pdbx_description
1 polymer ?
#
loop_
_entity_poly.entity_id
_entity_poly.type
_entity_poly.pdbx_seq_one_letter_code
_entity_poly.pdbx_strand_id
1 'polypeptide(L)'
;MQGTYETFVEAGRQHYQGSLKGRWVLTAGLGGMGGAQPLAATLAGACSLNIECQQSRIDFRLRTRYVDEQATSLDDALARIKKYTAEGQAISIALCGNAAEIVPELVKRGVRPDMVTDQTSAHDPLHGYLPKGWSWEEYQQKAESDPQGTILAAKRSMADHVQAMLAFHEMGVPTFDYGNNIRQMAQEVGVSNAFDFPGFVPAYIRPLFCRGIGPFRWVALSGDPQDIYKTDAKVKEIIKDDQHLHHWLDMARERISFQGLPARICWVGLEWRQKLGLAFNEMVRSGEVSAPIVIGRDHLDSGSVASPNRETEAMRDGSDAVSDWPLLNALLNTASGATGVAAPRRRGRHGLLATLRDGYRLRWYR
;
A
#
# COMPACT_ATOMS: atom_id res chain seq x y z
N MET A 1 3.64 4.37 -0.72
CA MET A 1 4.92 3.97 -1.34
C MET A 1 5.79 3.21 -0.34
N GLN A 2 6.47 3.84 0.63
CA GLN A 2 7.40 3.10 1.51
C GLN A 2 6.79 1.90 2.25
N GLY A 3 5.57 2.02 2.80
CA GLY A 3 4.93 0.85 3.44
C GLY A 3 4.76 -0.36 2.51
N THR A 4 4.53 -0.11 1.21
CA THR A 4 4.47 -1.16 0.18
C THR A 4 5.85 -1.74 -0.12
N TYR A 5 6.86 -0.87 -0.21
CA TYR A 5 8.24 -1.31 -0.33
C TYR A 5 8.67 -2.18 0.87
N GLU A 6 8.43 -1.73 2.10
CA GLU A 6 8.75 -2.50 3.32
C GLU A 6 8.00 -3.83 3.38
N THR A 7 6.74 -3.86 2.91
CA THR A 7 5.98 -5.11 2.82
C THR A 7 6.65 -6.09 1.88
N PHE A 8 7.02 -5.68 0.67
CA PHE A 8 7.67 -6.56 -0.29
C PHE A 8 9.07 -6.97 0.16
N VAL A 9 9.86 -6.06 0.72
CA VAL A 9 11.19 -6.37 1.27
C VAL A 9 11.08 -7.40 2.38
N GLU A 10 10.15 -7.23 3.31
CA GLU A 10 9.97 -8.17 4.41
C GLU A 10 9.45 -9.53 3.92
N ALA A 11 8.51 -9.54 2.98
CA ALA A 11 8.08 -10.77 2.31
C ALA A 11 9.28 -11.45 1.59
N GLY A 12 10.17 -10.68 0.98
CA GLY A 12 11.42 -11.16 0.41
C GLY A 12 12.37 -11.78 1.44
N ARG A 13 12.51 -11.17 2.62
CA ARG A 13 13.29 -11.73 3.73
C ARG A 13 12.74 -13.07 4.22
N GLN A 14 11.43 -13.14 4.42
CA GLN A 14 10.79 -14.35 4.95
C GLN A 14 10.74 -15.50 3.94
N HIS A 15 10.48 -15.21 2.66
CA HIS A 15 10.19 -16.26 1.66
C HIS A 15 11.32 -16.47 0.65
N TYR A 16 12.21 -15.50 0.47
CA TYR A 16 13.20 -15.45 -0.62
C TYR A 16 14.61 -15.03 -0.18
N GLN A 17 14.98 -15.30 1.08
CA GLN A 17 16.31 -15.03 1.63
C GLN A 17 16.76 -13.56 1.50
N GLY A 18 15.79 -12.63 1.45
CA GLY A 18 16.01 -11.19 1.43
C GLY A 18 16.12 -10.56 0.04
N SER A 19 16.18 -11.34 -1.05
CA SER A 19 16.31 -10.78 -2.40
C SER A 19 15.13 -11.18 -3.29
N LEU A 20 14.54 -10.19 -3.96
CA LEU A 20 13.51 -10.42 -4.99
C LEU A 20 14.05 -10.39 -6.42
N LYS A 21 15.37 -10.42 -6.59
CA LYS A 21 15.98 -10.48 -7.93
C LYS A 21 15.52 -11.73 -8.66
N GLY A 22 15.04 -11.57 -9.90
CA GLY A 22 14.49 -12.65 -10.71
C GLY A 22 13.13 -13.18 -10.23
N ARG A 23 12.48 -12.46 -9.30
CA ARG A 23 11.12 -12.74 -8.81
C ARG A 23 10.14 -11.73 -9.39
N TRP A 24 8.85 -12.08 -9.36
CA TRP A 24 7.81 -11.13 -9.74
C TRP A 24 6.56 -11.19 -8.87
N VAL A 25 5.94 -10.02 -8.72
CA VAL A 25 4.71 -9.81 -7.95
C VAL A 25 3.53 -9.70 -8.92
N LEU A 26 2.46 -10.45 -8.65
CA LEU A 26 1.16 -10.28 -9.30
C LEU A 26 0.25 -9.43 -8.42
N THR A 27 -0.31 -8.36 -8.98
CA THR A 27 -1.30 -7.55 -8.28
C THR A 27 -2.27 -6.82 -9.21
N ALA A 28 -3.25 -6.14 -8.63
CA ALA A 28 -4.21 -5.30 -9.34
C ALA A 28 -4.49 -3.97 -8.61
N GLY A 29 -4.98 -3.01 -9.39
CA GLY A 29 -5.32 -1.65 -8.96
C GLY A 29 -4.16 -0.67 -9.08
N LEU A 30 -4.26 0.30 -9.99
CA LEU A 30 -3.31 1.40 -10.21
C LEU A 30 -3.89 2.77 -9.85
N GLY A 31 -4.87 2.78 -8.93
CA GLY A 31 -5.47 3.98 -8.33
C GLY A 31 -4.48 4.80 -7.50
N GLY A 32 -4.97 5.76 -6.70
CA GLY A 32 -4.13 6.70 -5.93
C GLY A 32 -3.04 6.03 -5.06
N MET A 33 -3.41 4.96 -4.36
CA MET A 33 -2.51 4.17 -3.51
C MET A 33 -1.96 2.94 -4.24
N GLY A 34 -2.82 2.24 -4.99
CA GLY A 34 -2.49 1.09 -5.86
C GLY A 34 -1.33 1.34 -6.82
N GLY A 35 -1.28 2.55 -7.37
CA GLY A 35 -0.21 2.96 -8.28
C GLY A 35 1.18 3.01 -7.65
N ALA A 36 1.32 2.85 -6.32
CA ALA A 36 2.62 2.73 -5.67
C ALA A 36 3.20 1.31 -5.70
N GLN A 37 2.38 0.28 -5.98
CA GLN A 37 2.80 -1.12 -6.01
C GLN A 37 3.89 -1.43 -7.06
N PRO A 38 3.79 -0.97 -8.32
CA PRO A 38 4.76 -1.33 -9.34
C PRO A 38 6.15 -0.77 -9.00
N LEU A 39 6.23 0.52 -8.67
CA LEU A 39 7.48 1.13 -8.22
C LEU A 39 8.01 0.46 -6.93
N ALA A 40 7.15 0.18 -5.94
CA ALA A 40 7.60 -0.49 -4.71
C ALA A 40 8.20 -1.88 -4.97
N ALA A 41 7.61 -2.66 -5.87
CA ALA A 41 8.14 -3.96 -6.29
C ALA A 41 9.50 -3.79 -7.00
N THR A 42 9.60 -2.85 -7.94
CA THR A 42 10.85 -2.53 -8.63
C THR A 42 11.96 -2.11 -7.66
N LEU A 43 11.63 -1.25 -6.68
CA LEU A 43 12.57 -0.82 -5.64
C LEU A 43 13.01 -1.97 -4.72
N ALA A 44 12.13 -2.93 -4.46
CA ALA A 44 12.45 -4.15 -3.72
C ALA A 44 13.24 -5.17 -4.56
N GLY A 45 13.46 -4.90 -5.85
CA GLY A 45 14.22 -5.73 -6.77
C GLY A 45 13.40 -6.76 -7.56
N ALA A 46 12.07 -6.68 -7.51
CA ALA A 46 11.16 -7.59 -8.22
C ALA A 46 10.65 -6.97 -9.53
N CYS A 47 10.35 -7.83 -10.50
CA CYS A 47 9.40 -7.46 -11.55
C CYS A 47 7.96 -7.41 -10.98
N SER A 48 7.02 -6.79 -11.69
CA SER A 48 5.61 -6.85 -11.30
C SER A 48 4.66 -6.83 -12.49
N LEU A 49 3.56 -7.58 -12.40
CA LEU A 49 2.42 -7.49 -13.29
C LEU A 49 1.25 -6.85 -12.54
N ASN A 50 0.77 -5.72 -13.04
CA ASN A 50 -0.19 -4.85 -12.36
C ASN A 50 -1.43 -4.68 -13.23
N ILE A 51 -2.51 -5.37 -12.87
CA ILE A 51 -3.76 -5.35 -13.63
C ILE A 51 -4.57 -4.10 -13.27
N GLU A 52 -5.05 -3.37 -14.28
CA GLU A 52 -5.87 -2.17 -14.10
C GLU A 52 -6.94 -2.10 -15.18
N CYS A 53 -8.18 -1.81 -14.80
CA CYS A 53 -9.31 -1.79 -15.72
C CYS A 53 -9.47 -0.45 -16.47
N GLN A 54 -8.84 0.62 -16.00
CA GLN A 54 -8.94 1.95 -16.61
C GLN A 54 -7.62 2.37 -17.28
N GLN A 55 -7.63 2.54 -18.60
CA GLN A 55 -6.45 3.02 -19.35
C GLN A 55 -5.91 4.35 -18.81
N SER A 56 -6.79 5.29 -18.45
CA SER A 56 -6.39 6.60 -17.92
C SER A 56 -5.60 6.51 -16.60
N ARG A 57 -5.79 5.45 -15.81
CA ARG A 57 -5.01 5.18 -14.59
C ARG A 57 -3.63 4.65 -14.93
N ILE A 58 -3.53 3.75 -15.91
CA ILE A 58 -2.24 3.26 -16.43
C ILE A 58 -1.42 4.43 -16.98
N ASP A 59 -2.01 5.25 -17.85
CA ASP A 59 -1.35 6.43 -18.44
C ASP A 59 -0.83 7.40 -17.37
N PHE A 60 -1.61 7.59 -16.30
CA PHE A 60 -1.19 8.42 -15.17
C PHE A 60 0.05 7.85 -14.48
N ARG A 61 0.14 6.53 -14.30
CA ARG A 61 1.30 5.88 -13.67
C ARG A 61 2.53 5.84 -14.57
N LEU A 62 2.35 5.67 -15.87
CA LEU A 62 3.43 5.81 -16.85
C LEU A 62 4.00 7.23 -16.81
N ARG A 63 3.14 8.25 -16.93
CA ARG A 63 3.56 9.67 -16.89
C ARG A 63 4.26 10.04 -15.58
N THR A 64 3.81 9.47 -14.46
CA THR A 64 4.42 9.72 -13.14
C THR A 64 5.59 8.80 -12.82
N ARG A 65 5.99 7.91 -13.75
CA ARG A 65 7.10 6.94 -13.62
C ARG A 65 6.94 5.97 -12.45
N TYR A 66 5.69 5.67 -12.10
CA TYR A 66 5.34 4.70 -11.07
C TYR A 66 5.13 3.28 -11.63
N VAL A 67 4.97 3.17 -12.95
CA VAL A 67 5.02 1.91 -13.71
C VAL A 67 5.92 2.15 -14.94
N ASP A 68 6.67 1.14 -15.37
CA ASP A 68 7.70 1.29 -16.40
C ASP A 68 7.10 1.12 -17.81
N GLU A 69 6.24 0.12 -18.00
CA GLU A 69 5.67 -0.20 -19.30
C GLU A 69 4.25 -0.79 -19.22
N GLN A 70 3.56 -0.83 -20.36
CA GLN A 70 2.26 -1.47 -20.51
C GLN A 70 2.35 -2.59 -21.56
N ALA A 71 1.80 -3.76 -21.23
CA ALA A 71 1.65 -4.88 -22.14
C ALA A 71 0.39 -4.74 -23.02
N THR A 72 0.43 -5.30 -24.22
CA THR A 72 -0.70 -5.27 -25.16
C THR A 72 -1.68 -6.43 -24.97
N SER A 73 -1.24 -7.51 -24.33
CA SER A 73 -2.05 -8.68 -24.01
C SER A 73 -1.47 -9.42 -22.80
N LEU A 74 -2.22 -10.38 -22.26
CA LEU A 74 -1.72 -11.25 -21.19
C LEU A 74 -0.48 -12.05 -21.62
N ASP A 75 -0.46 -12.53 -22.87
CA ASP A 75 0.68 -13.29 -23.41
C ASP A 75 1.93 -12.42 -23.55
N ASP A 76 1.78 -11.17 -24.03
CA ASP A 76 2.87 -10.20 -24.07
C ASP A 76 3.39 -9.91 -22.65
N ALA A 77 2.49 -9.67 -21.69
CA ALA A 77 2.88 -9.42 -20.30
C ALA A 77 3.69 -10.58 -19.72
N LEU A 78 3.25 -11.82 -19.91
CA LEU A 78 3.95 -13.01 -19.42
C LEU A 78 5.29 -13.25 -20.12
N ALA A 79 5.37 -12.99 -21.43
CA ALA A 79 6.63 -13.09 -22.17
C ALA A 79 7.67 -12.10 -21.62
N ARG A 80 7.25 -10.87 -21.32
CA ARG A 80 8.11 -9.83 -20.74
C ARG A 80 8.50 -10.12 -19.29
N ILE A 81 7.56 -10.54 -18.44
CA ILE A 81 7.87 -11.01 -17.08
C ILE A 81 8.93 -12.10 -17.12
N LYS A 82 8.77 -13.11 -17.99
CA LYS A 82 9.73 -14.20 -18.14
C LYS A 82 11.11 -13.69 -18.58
N LYS A 83 11.15 -12.77 -19.54
CA LYS A 83 12.40 -12.16 -20.02
C LYS A 83 13.11 -11.40 -18.89
N TYR A 84 12.44 -10.43 -18.27
CA TYR A 84 13.07 -9.55 -17.29
C TYR A 84 13.47 -10.27 -16.00
N THR A 85 12.69 -11.26 -15.56
CA THR A 85 13.06 -12.10 -14.42
C THR A 85 14.29 -12.97 -14.73
N ALA A 86 14.39 -13.54 -15.93
CA ALA A 86 15.58 -14.30 -16.35
C ALA A 86 16.85 -13.44 -16.47
N GLU A 87 16.70 -12.18 -16.89
CA GLU A 87 17.79 -11.18 -16.95
C GLU A 87 18.13 -10.58 -15.56
N GLY A 88 17.37 -10.95 -14.52
CA GLY A 88 17.54 -10.41 -13.16
C GLY A 88 17.25 -8.92 -13.04
N GLN A 89 16.42 -8.39 -13.95
CA GLN A 89 15.93 -7.01 -13.93
C GLN A 89 14.70 -6.88 -13.01
N ALA A 90 14.38 -5.64 -12.66
CA ALA A 90 13.21 -5.28 -11.86
C ALA A 90 12.36 -4.29 -12.66
N ILE A 91 11.44 -4.81 -13.48
CA ILE A 91 10.59 -4.03 -14.39
C ILE A 91 9.13 -4.24 -14.03
N SER A 92 8.40 -3.13 -13.99
CA SER A 92 6.97 -3.12 -13.69
C SER A 92 6.12 -2.97 -14.96
N ILE A 93 5.17 -3.88 -15.10
CA ILE A 93 4.32 -4.03 -16.29
C ILE A 93 2.87 -3.79 -15.87
N ALA A 94 2.20 -2.84 -16.51
CA ALA A 94 0.75 -2.69 -16.44
C ALA A 94 0.06 -3.56 -17.49
N LEU A 95 -1.10 -4.11 -17.15
CA LEU A 95 -1.97 -4.81 -18.09
C LEU A 95 -3.39 -4.24 -17.97
N CYS A 96 -3.93 -3.74 -19.08
CA CYS A 96 -5.29 -3.23 -19.13
C CYS A 96 -6.28 -4.40 -19.16
N GLY A 97 -7.12 -4.53 -18.12
CA GLY A 97 -8.12 -5.59 -18.02
C GLY A 97 -8.70 -5.76 -16.63
N ASN A 98 -9.60 -6.73 -16.46
CA ASN A 98 -10.27 -6.99 -15.19
C ASN A 98 -9.52 -8.07 -14.39
N ALA A 99 -9.21 -7.77 -13.12
CA ALA A 99 -8.52 -8.72 -12.24
C ALA A 99 -9.34 -10.00 -11.96
N ALA A 100 -10.68 -9.89 -11.88
CA ALA A 100 -11.58 -11.04 -11.73
C ALA A 100 -11.64 -11.94 -12.98
N GLU A 101 -11.05 -11.52 -14.10
CA GLU A 101 -10.89 -12.33 -15.31
C GLU A 101 -9.46 -12.86 -15.42
N ILE A 102 -8.48 -11.98 -15.28
CA ILE A 102 -7.07 -12.28 -15.53
C ILE A 102 -6.47 -13.15 -14.43
N VAL A 103 -6.76 -12.88 -13.15
CA VAL A 103 -6.16 -13.66 -12.05
C VAL A 103 -6.62 -15.13 -12.08
N PRO A 104 -7.93 -15.44 -12.27
CA PRO A 104 -8.36 -16.82 -12.52
C PRO A 104 -7.76 -17.44 -13.79
N GLU A 105 -7.58 -16.65 -14.85
CA GLU A 105 -6.95 -17.15 -16.09
C GLU A 105 -5.47 -17.54 -15.88
N LEU A 106 -4.72 -16.77 -15.09
CA LEU A 106 -3.34 -17.11 -14.72
C LEU A 106 -3.26 -18.43 -13.95
N VAL A 107 -4.19 -18.67 -13.02
CA VAL A 107 -4.31 -19.95 -12.30
C VAL A 107 -4.56 -21.10 -13.29
N LYS A 108 -5.52 -20.94 -14.20
CA LYS A 108 -5.85 -21.97 -15.22
C LYS A 108 -4.67 -22.33 -16.11
N ARG A 109 -3.83 -21.35 -16.44
CA ARG A 109 -2.62 -21.53 -17.25
C ARG A 109 -1.44 -22.13 -16.47
N GLY A 110 -1.59 -22.35 -15.16
CA GLY A 110 -0.50 -22.83 -14.31
C GLY A 110 0.65 -21.84 -14.17
N VAL A 111 0.40 -20.55 -14.40
CA VAL A 111 1.40 -19.49 -14.19
C VAL A 111 1.66 -19.36 -12.70
N ARG A 112 2.93 -19.28 -12.28
CA ARG A 112 3.28 -19.19 -10.86
C ARG A 112 4.00 -17.87 -10.55
N PRO A 113 3.31 -16.84 -10.03
CA PRO A 113 3.97 -15.68 -9.45
C PRO A 113 4.76 -16.04 -8.20
N ASP A 114 5.70 -15.16 -7.81
CA ASP A 114 6.43 -15.31 -6.55
C ASP A 114 5.72 -14.60 -5.39
N MET A 115 4.84 -13.63 -5.66
CA MET A 115 3.92 -13.08 -4.65
C MET A 115 2.59 -12.70 -5.29
N VAL A 116 1.51 -12.80 -4.53
CA VAL A 116 0.17 -12.36 -4.96
C VAL A 116 -0.44 -11.45 -3.91
N THR A 117 -0.97 -10.32 -4.36
CA THR A 117 -1.68 -9.37 -3.51
C THR A 117 -2.66 -8.53 -4.32
N ASP A 118 -3.57 -7.80 -3.68
CA ASP A 118 -4.53 -6.93 -4.38
C ASP A 118 -4.64 -5.54 -3.72
N GLN A 119 -4.78 -4.49 -4.55
CA GLN A 119 -5.05 -3.14 -4.09
C GLN A 119 -6.10 -2.41 -4.95
N THR A 120 -7.03 -3.16 -5.56
CA THR A 120 -8.28 -2.59 -6.06
C THR A 120 -9.04 -1.87 -4.93
N SER A 121 -10.03 -1.04 -5.27
CA SER A 121 -10.85 -0.38 -4.26
C SER A 121 -12.01 -1.28 -3.80
N ALA A 122 -11.74 -2.57 -3.51
CA ALA A 122 -12.72 -3.57 -3.09
C ALA A 122 -13.60 -3.15 -1.89
N HIS A 123 -13.06 -2.25 -1.07
CA HIS A 123 -13.76 -1.65 0.05
C HIS A 123 -15.03 -0.85 -0.26
N ASP A 124 -15.19 -0.42 -1.50
CA ASP A 124 -16.35 0.29 -1.99
C ASP A 124 -16.89 -0.50 -3.18
N PRO A 125 -17.74 -1.53 -2.95
CA PRO A 125 -18.27 -2.34 -4.04
C PRO A 125 -19.10 -1.54 -5.06
N LEU A 126 -19.62 -0.36 -4.67
CA LEU A 126 -20.43 0.46 -5.56
C LEU A 126 -19.57 1.31 -6.52
N HIS A 127 -18.43 1.82 -6.05
CA HIS A 127 -17.61 2.77 -6.83
C HIS A 127 -16.14 2.35 -7.06
N GLY A 128 -15.71 1.22 -6.51
CA GLY A 128 -14.30 0.85 -6.41
C GLY A 128 -13.88 -0.46 -7.10
N TYR A 129 -14.80 -1.26 -7.60
CA TYR A 129 -14.47 -2.56 -8.19
C TYR A 129 -15.35 -2.87 -9.40
N LEU A 130 -14.73 -2.91 -10.58
CA LEU A 130 -15.40 -3.19 -11.84
C LEU A 130 -15.88 -4.65 -11.88
N PRO A 131 -17.19 -4.93 -12.01
CA PRO A 131 -17.68 -6.29 -12.19
C PRO A 131 -17.11 -6.93 -13.46
N LYS A 132 -16.84 -8.23 -13.41
CA LYS A 132 -16.39 -9.03 -14.55
C LYS A 132 -17.37 -8.93 -15.73
N GLY A 133 -16.84 -8.80 -16.95
CA GLY A 133 -17.62 -8.66 -18.18
C GLY A 133 -18.27 -7.29 -18.41
N TRP A 134 -18.10 -6.31 -17.51
CA TRP A 134 -18.66 -4.96 -17.68
C TRP A 134 -17.62 -3.99 -18.24
N SER A 135 -18.05 -3.01 -19.03
CA SER A 135 -17.23 -1.84 -19.34
C SER A 135 -17.25 -0.83 -18.20
N TRP A 136 -16.28 0.10 -18.20
CA TRP A 136 -16.24 1.16 -17.19
C TRP A 136 -17.46 2.10 -17.30
N GLU A 137 -17.90 2.40 -18.53
CA GLU A 137 -19.05 3.25 -18.80
C GLU A 137 -20.36 2.59 -18.31
N GLU A 138 -20.52 1.29 -18.60
CA GLU A 138 -21.65 0.50 -18.10
C GLU A 138 -21.68 0.48 -16.57
N TYR A 139 -20.52 0.28 -15.94
CA TYR A 139 -20.39 0.29 -14.49
C TYR A 139 -20.84 1.60 -13.87
N GLN A 140 -20.45 2.75 -14.45
CA GLN A 140 -20.88 4.05 -13.94
C GLN A 140 -22.40 4.25 -14.07
N GLN A 141 -23.00 3.87 -15.20
CA GLN A 141 -24.44 3.99 -15.42
C GLN A 141 -25.25 3.07 -14.49
N LYS A 142 -24.79 1.83 -14.29
CA LYS A 142 -25.44 0.87 -13.38
C LYS A 142 -25.29 1.24 -11.92
N ALA A 143 -24.17 1.87 -11.52
CA ALA A 143 -24.01 2.37 -10.16
C ALA A 143 -25.08 3.41 -9.79
N GLU A 144 -25.60 4.17 -10.76
CA GLU A 144 -26.69 5.13 -10.56
C GLU A 144 -28.08 4.48 -10.67
N SER A 145 -28.29 3.65 -11.69
CA SER A 145 -29.62 3.08 -12.00
C SER A 145 -29.98 1.85 -11.17
N ASP A 146 -29.01 1.01 -10.80
CA ASP A 146 -29.18 -0.15 -9.93
C ASP A 146 -27.97 -0.31 -8.98
N PRO A 147 -27.89 0.52 -7.92
CA PRO A 147 -26.77 0.48 -6.98
C PRO A 147 -26.62 -0.88 -6.28
N GLN A 148 -27.74 -1.53 -5.93
CA GLN A 148 -27.71 -2.81 -5.20
C GLN A 148 -27.27 -3.96 -6.10
N GLY A 149 -27.76 -4.03 -7.34
CA GLY A 149 -27.28 -5.00 -8.32
C GLY A 149 -25.81 -4.80 -8.65
N THR A 150 -25.34 -3.55 -8.73
CA THR A 150 -23.93 -3.21 -8.94
C THR A 150 -23.05 -3.69 -7.78
N ILE A 151 -23.45 -3.42 -6.53
CA ILE A 151 -22.75 -3.92 -5.34
C ILE A 151 -22.66 -5.45 -5.35
N LEU A 152 -23.75 -6.14 -5.65
CA LEU A 152 -23.78 -7.61 -5.69
C LEU A 152 -22.88 -8.16 -6.81
N ALA A 153 -22.92 -7.56 -8.00
CA ALA A 153 -22.07 -7.95 -9.13
C ALA A 153 -20.58 -7.75 -8.83
N ALA A 154 -20.23 -6.63 -8.19
CA ALA A 154 -18.86 -6.35 -7.75
C ALA A 154 -18.39 -7.37 -6.71
N LYS A 155 -19.18 -7.65 -5.67
CA LYS A 155 -18.82 -8.65 -4.64
C LYS A 155 -18.66 -10.06 -5.22
N ARG A 156 -19.52 -10.48 -6.15
CA ARG A 156 -19.37 -11.77 -6.87
C ARG A 156 -18.07 -11.82 -7.67
N SER A 157 -17.69 -10.72 -8.32
CA SER A 157 -16.42 -10.63 -9.04
C SER A 157 -15.21 -10.63 -8.10
N MET A 158 -15.32 -10.04 -6.91
CA MET A 158 -14.30 -10.15 -5.86
C MET A 158 -14.17 -11.57 -5.34
N ALA A 159 -15.28 -12.33 -5.24
CA ALA A 159 -15.23 -13.74 -4.84
C ALA A 159 -14.44 -14.59 -5.83
N ASP A 160 -14.69 -14.45 -7.14
CA ASP A 160 -13.89 -15.13 -8.18
C ASP A 160 -12.40 -14.77 -8.10
N HIS A 161 -12.10 -13.49 -7.85
CA HIS A 161 -10.73 -13.02 -7.69
C HIS A 161 -10.06 -13.62 -6.44
N VAL A 162 -10.74 -13.61 -5.29
CA VAL A 162 -10.22 -14.19 -4.04
C VAL A 162 -10.05 -15.70 -4.14
N GLN A 163 -10.95 -16.42 -4.82
CA GLN A 163 -10.77 -17.85 -5.10
C GLN A 163 -9.49 -18.12 -5.90
N ALA A 164 -9.15 -17.26 -6.87
CA ALA A 164 -7.90 -17.38 -7.60
C ALA A 164 -6.68 -17.05 -6.73
N MET A 165 -6.78 -16.06 -5.83
CA MET A 165 -5.72 -15.78 -4.84
C MET A 165 -5.52 -16.96 -3.87
N LEU A 166 -6.60 -17.61 -3.43
CA LEU A 166 -6.57 -18.84 -2.63
C LEU A 166 -5.91 -19.99 -3.39
N ALA A 167 -6.22 -20.18 -4.67
CA ALA A 167 -5.56 -21.20 -5.49
C ALA A 167 -4.04 -20.96 -5.57
N PHE A 168 -3.57 -19.72 -5.70
CA PHE A 168 -2.13 -19.42 -5.60
C PHE A 168 -1.56 -19.69 -4.22
N HIS A 169 -2.31 -19.38 -3.17
CA HIS A 169 -1.91 -19.67 -1.79
C HIS A 169 -1.71 -21.19 -1.58
N GLU A 170 -2.64 -22.02 -2.07
CA GLU A 170 -2.55 -23.48 -2.05
C GLU A 170 -1.36 -24.02 -2.85
N MET A 171 -0.93 -23.32 -3.92
CA MET A 171 0.31 -23.60 -4.66
C MET A 171 1.59 -23.18 -3.91
N GLY A 172 1.47 -22.73 -2.66
CA GLY A 172 2.58 -22.26 -1.84
C GLY A 172 3.16 -20.92 -2.32
N VAL A 173 2.38 -20.10 -3.03
CA VAL A 173 2.77 -18.73 -3.33
C VAL A 173 2.46 -17.85 -2.12
N PRO A 174 3.39 -17.01 -1.65
CA PRO A 174 3.09 -15.96 -0.67
C PRO A 174 1.97 -15.05 -1.15
N THR A 175 0.77 -15.28 -0.62
CA THR A 175 -0.45 -14.52 -0.90
C THR A 175 -0.84 -13.73 0.33
N PHE A 176 -1.21 -12.46 0.16
CA PHE A 176 -1.64 -11.62 1.27
C PHE A 176 -2.64 -10.54 0.85
N ASP A 177 -3.47 -10.11 1.79
CA ASP A 177 -4.37 -8.96 1.64
C ASP A 177 -3.63 -7.65 1.93
N TYR A 178 -3.79 -6.66 1.04
CA TYR A 178 -3.13 -5.36 1.16
C TYR A 178 -4.06 -4.24 1.64
N GLY A 179 -5.01 -4.62 2.49
CA GLY A 179 -5.78 -3.69 3.28
C GLY A 179 -6.86 -2.95 2.51
N ASN A 180 -7.55 -3.66 1.62
CA ASN A 180 -8.70 -3.17 0.87
C ASN A 180 -10.00 -3.94 1.16
N ASN A 181 -9.96 -4.89 2.11
CA ASN A 181 -11.11 -5.65 2.60
C ASN A 181 -11.69 -6.65 1.58
N ILE A 182 -10.94 -7.03 0.54
CA ILE A 182 -11.43 -7.94 -0.51
C ILE A 182 -11.83 -9.32 0.05
N ARG A 183 -11.08 -9.83 1.05
CA ARG A 183 -11.41 -11.10 1.74
C ARG A 183 -12.79 -11.06 2.38
N GLN A 184 -13.13 -9.97 3.07
CA GLN A 184 -14.43 -9.79 3.69
C GLN A 184 -15.55 -9.75 2.65
N MET A 185 -15.34 -9.01 1.55
CA MET A 185 -16.34 -8.91 0.47
C MET A 185 -16.61 -10.27 -0.18
N ALA A 186 -15.57 -11.09 -0.37
CA ALA A 186 -15.70 -12.46 -0.88
C ALA A 186 -16.40 -13.40 0.12
N GLN A 187 -16.07 -13.30 1.41
CA GLN A 187 -16.71 -14.09 2.47
C GLN A 187 -18.22 -13.82 2.54
N GLU A 188 -18.63 -12.55 2.45
CA GLU A 188 -20.04 -12.14 2.48
C GLU A 188 -20.89 -12.76 1.35
N VAL A 189 -20.27 -13.23 0.27
CA VAL A 189 -20.95 -13.87 -0.87
C VAL A 189 -20.57 -15.35 -1.04
N GLY A 190 -20.02 -15.99 0.01
CA GLY A 190 -19.92 -17.45 0.09
C GLY A 190 -18.53 -18.06 -0.03
N VAL A 191 -17.45 -17.27 -0.10
CA VAL A 191 -16.08 -17.81 -0.01
C VAL A 191 -15.72 -18.02 1.46
N SER A 192 -16.11 -19.17 2.03
CA SER A 192 -15.98 -19.46 3.47
C SER A 192 -14.55 -19.37 3.98
N ASN A 193 -13.58 -19.72 3.13
CA ASN A 193 -12.16 -19.75 3.45
C ASN A 193 -11.38 -18.52 2.92
N ALA A 194 -12.07 -17.40 2.66
CA ALA A 194 -11.46 -16.16 2.15
C ALA A 194 -10.33 -15.59 3.03
N PHE A 195 -10.26 -15.99 4.30
CA PHE A 195 -9.24 -15.53 5.26
C PHE A 195 -8.07 -16.50 5.45
N ASP A 196 -7.96 -17.57 4.63
CA ASP A 196 -6.85 -18.51 4.71
C ASP A 196 -5.49 -17.85 4.42
N PHE A 197 -5.47 -16.78 3.61
CA PHE A 197 -4.29 -15.92 3.46
C PHE A 197 -4.36 -14.68 4.38
N PRO A 198 -3.22 -14.28 4.99
CA PRO A 198 -3.19 -13.25 6.01
C PRO A 198 -3.25 -11.83 5.43
N GLY A 199 -3.58 -10.85 6.28
CA GLY A 199 -3.31 -9.44 6.00
C GLY A 199 -1.81 -9.14 6.05
N PHE A 200 -1.37 -8.15 5.28
CA PHE A 200 0.04 -7.76 5.23
C PHE A 200 0.61 -7.27 6.58
N VAL A 201 -0.24 -6.75 7.48
CA VAL A 201 0.22 -6.28 8.79
C VAL A 201 0.60 -7.42 9.72
N PRO A 202 -0.28 -8.39 10.04
CA PRO A 202 0.13 -9.55 10.82
C PRO A 202 1.28 -10.31 10.17
N ALA A 203 1.32 -10.40 8.84
CA ALA A 203 2.36 -11.15 8.13
C ALA A 203 3.75 -10.46 8.14
N TYR A 204 3.80 -9.14 7.89
CA TYR A 204 5.05 -8.46 7.55
C TYR A 204 5.32 -7.18 8.36
N ILE A 205 4.29 -6.36 8.62
CA ILE A 205 4.52 -5.01 9.17
C ILE A 205 4.51 -4.96 10.70
N ARG A 206 3.82 -5.86 11.40
CA ARG A 206 3.68 -5.82 12.87
C ARG A 206 5.03 -5.78 13.61
N PRO A 207 6.09 -6.51 13.22
CA PRO A 207 7.41 -6.37 13.85
C PRO A 207 8.00 -4.95 13.79
N LEU A 208 7.67 -4.17 12.75
CA LEU A 208 8.04 -2.75 12.65
C LEU A 208 7.23 -1.92 13.66
N PHE A 209 5.92 -2.14 13.74
CA PHE A 209 5.05 -1.46 14.71
C PHE A 209 5.44 -1.72 16.16
N CYS A 210 5.90 -2.92 16.51
CA CYS A 210 6.40 -3.22 17.86
C CYS A 210 7.59 -2.32 18.29
N ARG A 211 8.30 -1.72 17.33
CA ARG A 211 9.41 -0.76 17.58
C ARG A 211 9.00 0.71 17.35
N GLY A 212 7.70 0.97 17.16
CA GLY A 212 7.17 2.28 16.79
C GLY A 212 7.56 2.74 15.40
N ILE A 213 8.06 1.85 14.53
CA ILE A 213 8.43 2.18 13.15
C ILE A 213 7.16 2.21 12.33
N GLY A 214 6.95 3.29 11.58
CA GLY A 214 5.77 3.48 10.75
C GLY A 214 5.95 4.70 9.84
N PRO A 215 4.90 5.12 9.10
CA PRO A 215 4.99 6.03 7.96
C PRO A 215 5.17 7.51 8.34
N PHE A 216 6.23 7.79 9.09
CA PHE A 216 6.73 9.12 9.38
C PHE A 216 7.07 9.85 8.08
N ARG A 217 6.67 11.11 8.00
CA ARG A 217 6.84 11.94 6.79
C ARG A 217 6.97 13.40 7.16
N TRP A 218 7.56 14.16 6.25
CA TRP A 218 7.64 15.60 6.36
C TRP A 218 7.46 16.29 5.01
N VAL A 219 7.09 17.57 5.06
CA VAL A 219 6.76 18.39 3.89
C VAL A 219 7.44 19.74 4.03
N ALA A 220 8.15 20.19 2.99
CA ALA A 220 8.78 21.50 2.94
C ALA A 220 7.78 22.56 2.52
N LEU A 221 7.44 23.51 3.42
CA LEU A 221 6.46 24.57 3.11
C LEU A 221 7.00 25.63 2.14
N SER A 222 8.31 25.68 1.95
CA SER A 222 8.97 26.54 0.95
C SER A 222 8.55 26.21 -0.47
N GLY A 223 8.17 24.96 -0.73
CA GLY A 223 8.03 24.44 -2.08
C GLY A 223 9.36 24.09 -2.76
N ASP A 224 10.51 24.30 -2.11
CA ASP A 224 11.84 24.03 -2.67
C ASP A 224 12.26 22.57 -2.44
N PRO A 225 12.50 21.78 -3.52
CA PRO A 225 13.02 20.41 -3.42
C PRO A 225 14.33 20.29 -2.64
N GLN A 226 15.17 21.35 -2.63
CA GLN A 226 16.45 21.33 -1.92
C GLN A 226 16.28 21.15 -0.42
N ASP A 227 15.19 21.64 0.17
CA ASP A 227 14.92 21.43 1.60
C ASP A 227 14.69 19.94 1.92
N ILE A 228 14.06 19.20 1.00
CA ILE A 228 13.94 17.74 1.13
C ILE A 228 15.30 17.05 0.97
N TYR A 229 16.13 17.46 0.01
CA TYR A 229 17.44 16.83 -0.17
C TYR A 229 18.39 17.09 1.01
N LYS A 230 18.33 18.27 1.62
CA LYS A 230 19.07 18.59 2.85
C LYS A 230 18.58 17.76 4.03
N THR A 231 17.27 17.61 4.19
CA THR A 231 16.71 16.75 5.25
C THR A 231 17.02 15.27 5.01
N ASP A 232 17.04 14.78 3.77
CA ASP A 232 17.50 13.42 3.43
C ASP A 232 18.96 13.21 3.89
N ALA A 233 19.86 14.18 3.61
CA ALA A 233 21.24 14.14 4.06
C ALA A 233 21.36 14.17 5.60
N LYS A 234 20.57 15.02 6.27
CA LYS A 234 20.54 15.09 7.74
C LYS A 234 20.07 13.78 8.37
N VAL A 235 19.11 13.08 7.77
CA VAL A 235 18.67 11.77 8.25
C VAL A 235 19.82 10.77 8.19
N LYS A 236 20.59 10.72 7.08
CA LYS A 236 21.75 9.84 6.95
C LYS A 236 22.87 10.17 7.94
N GLU A 237 23.07 11.45 8.23
CA GLU A 237 24.04 11.91 9.23
C GLU A 237 23.69 11.42 10.65
N ILE A 238 22.39 11.44 10.99
CA ILE A 238 21.90 11.05 12.32
C ILE A 238 21.81 9.52 12.47
N ILE A 239 21.34 8.83 11.43
CA ILE A 239 21.13 7.37 11.43
C ILE A 239 22.18 6.74 10.52
N LYS A 240 23.44 6.71 10.97
CA LYS A 240 24.60 6.36 10.11
C LYS A 240 24.65 4.90 9.68
N ASP A 241 24.24 3.99 10.55
CA ASP A 241 24.50 2.55 10.38
C ASP A 241 23.36 1.80 9.68
N ASP A 242 22.25 2.47 9.37
CA ASP A 242 21.10 1.85 8.70
C ASP A 242 21.21 1.93 7.18
N GLN A 243 21.89 0.93 6.59
CA GLN A 243 22.09 0.83 5.15
C GLN A 243 20.77 0.70 4.36
N HIS A 244 19.77 0.05 4.94
CA HIS A 244 18.45 -0.10 4.30
C HIS A 244 17.75 1.25 4.20
N LEU A 245 17.78 2.05 5.28
CA LEU A 245 17.25 3.40 5.29
C LEU A 245 17.99 4.32 4.31
N HIS A 246 19.32 4.22 4.22
CA HIS A 246 20.11 5.03 3.29
C HIS A 246 19.75 4.70 1.84
N HIS A 247 19.68 3.40 1.51
CA HIS A 247 19.24 2.93 0.21
C HIS A 247 17.83 3.42 -0.13
N TRP A 248 16.90 3.36 0.84
CA TRP A 248 15.56 3.93 0.67
C TRP A 248 15.62 5.41 0.27
N LEU A 249 16.41 6.24 0.97
CA LEU A 249 16.52 7.67 0.67
C LEU A 249 17.14 7.94 -0.72
N ASP A 250 18.15 7.17 -1.10
CA ASP A 250 18.77 7.27 -2.43
C ASP A 250 17.77 6.94 -3.54
N MET A 251 17.12 5.78 -3.43
CA MET A 251 16.08 5.37 -4.38
C MET A 251 14.91 6.35 -4.40
N ALA A 252 14.52 6.88 -3.24
CA ALA A 252 13.45 7.85 -3.14
C ALA A 252 13.79 9.20 -3.77
N ARG A 253 15.08 9.56 -3.87
CA ARG A 253 15.54 10.74 -4.60
C ARG A 253 15.57 10.50 -6.11
N GLU A 254 16.03 9.32 -6.54
CA GLU A 254 16.19 8.99 -7.96
C GLU A 254 14.88 8.68 -8.66
N ARG A 255 13.97 7.96 -7.98
CA ARG A 255 12.80 7.35 -8.61
C ARG A 255 11.47 8.03 -8.28
N ILE A 256 11.38 8.80 -7.20
CA ILE A 256 10.12 9.45 -6.80
C ILE A 256 10.14 10.91 -7.23
N SER A 257 9.28 11.25 -8.19
CA SER A 257 8.98 12.65 -8.48
C SER A 257 8.09 13.25 -7.39
N PHE A 258 8.39 14.49 -6.96
CA PHE A 258 7.51 15.22 -6.05
C PHE A 258 6.15 15.54 -6.68
N GLN A 259 5.12 15.63 -5.85
CA GLN A 259 3.75 15.96 -6.25
C GLN A 259 3.21 17.06 -5.32
N GLY A 260 3.05 18.28 -5.83
CA GLY A 260 2.74 19.45 -4.99
C GLY A 260 3.95 19.91 -4.19
N LEU A 261 3.77 20.22 -2.90
CA LEU A 261 4.90 20.55 -2.02
C LEU A 261 5.86 19.36 -1.91
N PRO A 262 7.19 19.58 -2.04
CA PRO A 262 8.18 18.54 -1.82
C PRO A 262 8.00 17.90 -0.45
N ALA A 263 7.95 16.56 -0.44
CA ALA A 263 7.68 15.77 0.74
C ALA A 263 8.45 14.47 0.71
N ARG A 264 8.84 13.98 1.88
CA ARG A 264 9.51 12.70 2.04
C ARG A 264 8.77 11.84 3.03
N ILE A 265 8.68 10.55 2.72
CA ILE A 265 8.30 9.50 3.65
C ILE A 265 9.56 8.72 4.01
N CYS A 266 9.78 8.47 5.30
CA CYS A 266 10.89 7.69 5.81
C CYS A 266 10.40 6.95 7.06
N TRP A 267 10.30 5.61 7.01
CA TRP A 267 9.82 4.82 8.13
C TRP A 267 10.87 4.77 9.24
N VAL A 268 10.56 5.42 10.35
CA VAL A 268 11.46 5.51 11.51
C VAL A 268 10.71 5.24 12.81
N GLY A 269 11.44 4.66 13.76
CA GLY A 269 10.92 4.18 15.05
C GLY A 269 10.79 5.26 16.13
N LEU A 270 10.33 4.84 17.30
CA LEU A 270 10.20 5.69 18.49
C LEU A 270 11.50 6.45 18.80
N GLU A 271 12.64 5.76 18.68
CA GLU A 271 13.97 6.31 18.96
C GLU A 271 14.31 7.54 18.10
N TRP A 272 13.91 7.53 16.84
CA TRP A 272 14.43 8.46 15.84
C TRP A 272 13.50 9.63 15.56
N ARG A 273 12.19 9.47 15.69
CA ARG A 273 11.21 10.49 15.32
C ARG A 273 11.44 11.83 16.04
N GLN A 274 11.70 11.80 17.34
CA GLN A 274 11.98 13.01 18.11
C GLN A 274 13.33 13.64 17.71
N LYS A 275 14.38 12.82 17.57
CA LYS A 275 15.73 13.28 17.18
C LYS A 275 15.70 13.99 15.82
N LEU A 276 15.04 13.38 14.83
CA LEU A 276 14.87 13.97 13.50
C LEU A 276 14.02 15.24 13.54
N GLY A 277 12.90 15.24 14.27
CA GLY A 277 12.05 16.42 14.38
C GLY A 277 12.79 17.64 14.98
N LEU A 278 13.59 17.43 16.02
CA LEU A 278 14.43 18.49 16.60
C LEU A 278 15.53 18.94 15.65
N ALA A 279 16.18 18.02 14.93
CA ALA A 279 17.18 18.36 13.94
C ALA A 279 16.61 19.18 12.78
N PHE A 280 15.44 18.82 12.26
CA PHE A 280 14.77 19.60 11.21
C PHE A 280 14.38 20.99 11.71
N ASN A 281 13.90 21.11 12.96
CA ASN A 281 13.61 22.41 13.56
C ASN A 281 14.87 23.28 13.70
N GLU A 282 16.02 22.68 14.03
CA GLU A 282 17.30 23.37 14.05
C GLU A 282 17.76 23.83 12.66
N MET A 283 17.55 23.01 11.62
CA MET A 283 17.81 23.39 10.23
C MET A 283 16.95 24.59 9.82
N VAL A 284 15.68 24.67 10.28
CA VAL A 284 14.82 25.83 10.05
C VAL A 284 15.37 27.06 10.78
N ARG A 285 15.74 26.92 12.05
CA ARG A 285 16.27 28.03 12.88
C ARG A 285 17.57 28.61 12.31
N SER A 286 18.46 27.77 11.80
CA SER A 286 19.75 28.16 11.23
C SER A 286 19.65 28.66 9.78
N GLY A 287 18.51 28.48 9.12
CA GLY A 287 18.33 28.80 7.70
C GLY A 287 18.96 27.77 6.75
N GLU A 288 19.38 26.60 7.25
CA GLU A 288 19.83 25.50 6.39
C GLU A 288 18.70 25.04 5.45
N VAL A 289 17.46 24.98 5.94
CA VAL A 289 16.26 24.89 5.09
C VAL A 289 15.55 26.24 5.01
N SER A 290 14.90 26.51 3.88
CA SER A 290 14.43 27.86 3.53
C SER A 290 13.10 28.29 4.16
N ALA A 291 12.33 27.35 4.69
CA ALA A 291 11.06 27.62 5.38
C ALA A 291 10.74 26.50 6.40
N PRO A 292 9.70 26.66 7.23
CA PRO A 292 9.26 25.62 8.15
C PRO A 292 8.92 24.29 7.45
N ILE A 293 9.16 23.19 8.16
CA ILE A 293 8.87 21.82 7.74
C ILE A 293 7.68 21.29 8.54
N VAL A 294 6.63 20.84 7.88
CA VAL A 294 5.52 20.13 8.54
C VAL A 294 5.91 18.68 8.75
N ILE A 295 5.73 18.17 9.97
CA ILE A 295 5.99 16.76 10.29
C ILE A 295 4.66 16.05 10.58
N GLY A 296 4.48 14.86 10.02
CA GLY A 296 3.28 14.06 10.24
C GLY A 296 3.45 12.60 9.84
N ARG A 297 2.31 11.95 9.59
CA ARG A 297 2.23 10.54 9.19
C ARG A 297 0.89 10.18 8.55
N ASP A 298 0.78 8.94 8.05
CA ASP A 298 -0.52 8.28 7.84
C ASP A 298 -1.13 7.90 9.19
N HIS A 299 -2.43 7.64 9.23
CA HIS A 299 -3.16 7.10 10.38
C HIS A 299 -2.89 5.61 10.60
N LEU A 300 -2.37 4.92 9.59
CA LEU A 300 -1.74 3.61 9.76
C LEU A 300 -0.40 3.85 10.46
N ASP A 301 -0.32 3.59 11.75
CA ASP A 301 0.89 3.67 12.55
C ASP A 301 0.72 2.83 13.82
N SER A 302 1.81 2.54 14.52
CA SER A 302 1.85 1.51 15.57
C SER A 302 0.80 1.64 16.68
N GLY A 303 0.36 2.85 17.00
CA GLY A 303 -0.57 3.11 18.10
C GLY A 303 -1.75 4.02 17.74
N SER A 304 -2.03 4.24 16.44
CA SER A 304 -3.03 5.24 16.02
C SER A 304 -4.24 4.67 15.28
N VAL A 305 -4.40 3.35 15.30
CA VAL A 305 -5.47 2.65 14.59
C VAL A 305 -5.90 1.37 15.29
N ALA A 306 -7.20 1.13 15.30
CA ALA A 306 -7.80 -0.20 15.48
C ALA A 306 -8.43 -0.57 14.13
N SER A 307 -8.19 -1.75 13.58
CA SER A 307 -8.75 -2.20 12.30
C SER A 307 -8.60 -3.73 12.21
N PRO A 308 -9.60 -4.52 12.66
CA PRO A 308 -9.51 -5.98 12.78
C PRO A 308 -9.21 -6.74 11.49
N ASN A 309 -9.56 -6.17 10.33
CA ASN A 309 -9.26 -6.79 9.02
C ASN A 309 -7.94 -6.27 8.40
N ARG A 310 -7.09 -5.60 9.19
CA ARG A 310 -5.89 -4.92 8.70
C ARG A 310 -4.82 -4.70 9.78
N GLU A 311 -4.66 -3.51 10.34
CA GLU A 311 -3.53 -3.21 11.25
C GLU A 311 -3.56 -4.01 12.55
N THR A 312 -4.73 -4.22 13.13
CA THR A 312 -4.92 -4.98 14.37
C THR A 312 -5.50 -6.37 14.12
N GLU A 313 -5.34 -6.91 12.91
CA GLU A 313 -5.77 -8.28 12.58
C GLU A 313 -4.94 -9.33 13.32
N ALA A 314 -5.59 -10.26 14.02
CA ALA A 314 -4.93 -11.32 14.77
C ALA A 314 -3.91 -10.79 15.78
N MET A 315 -4.34 -9.89 16.66
CA MET A 315 -3.56 -9.53 17.84
C MET A 315 -3.37 -10.77 18.72
N ARG A 316 -2.18 -10.93 19.31
CA ARG A 316 -1.80 -12.15 20.05
C ARG A 316 -2.70 -12.43 21.26
N ASP A 317 -3.30 -11.39 21.81
CA ASP A 317 -4.23 -11.40 22.95
C ASP A 317 -5.71 -11.31 22.53
N GLY A 318 -6.01 -11.33 21.23
CA GLY A 318 -7.36 -11.19 20.70
C GLY A 318 -7.94 -9.78 20.80
N SER A 319 -7.11 -8.76 21.06
CA SER A 319 -7.56 -7.37 21.25
C SER A 319 -7.90 -6.63 19.95
N ASP A 320 -8.15 -7.33 18.85
CA ASP A 320 -8.23 -6.79 17.49
C ASP A 320 -9.17 -5.58 17.37
N ALA A 321 -10.32 -5.64 18.05
CA ALA A 321 -11.39 -4.64 17.99
C ALA A 321 -11.30 -3.55 19.08
N VAL A 322 -10.31 -3.61 19.98
CA VAL A 322 -10.15 -2.61 21.05
C VAL A 322 -9.78 -1.27 20.43
N SER A 323 -10.67 -0.28 20.57
CA SER A 323 -10.54 1.03 19.93
C SER A 323 -10.18 2.18 20.87
N ASP A 324 -9.88 1.88 22.14
CA ASP A 324 -9.40 2.88 23.10
C ASP A 324 -8.04 3.45 22.69
N TRP A 325 -7.14 2.63 22.16
CA TRP A 325 -5.78 3.00 21.78
C TRP A 325 -5.71 4.17 20.79
N PRO A 326 -6.40 4.14 19.63
CA PRO A 326 -6.48 5.32 18.80
C PRO A 326 -7.08 6.49 19.56
N LEU A 327 -8.18 6.38 20.31
CA LEU A 327 -8.72 7.55 21.03
C LEU A 327 -7.69 8.20 21.99
N LEU A 328 -6.99 7.39 22.78
CA LEU A 328 -5.91 7.83 23.67
C LEU A 328 -4.77 8.49 22.89
N ASN A 329 -4.43 7.96 21.72
CA ASN A 329 -3.42 8.51 20.84
C ASN A 329 -3.77 9.95 20.38
N ALA A 330 -5.04 10.28 20.16
CA ALA A 330 -5.45 11.66 19.81
C ALA A 330 -5.33 12.56 21.02
N LEU A 331 -5.95 12.15 22.12
CA LEU A 331 -5.98 12.91 23.37
C LEU A 331 -4.55 13.23 23.83
N LEU A 332 -3.64 12.25 23.77
CA LEU A 332 -2.25 12.43 24.14
C LEU A 332 -1.52 13.38 23.19
N ASN A 333 -1.77 13.34 21.88
CA ASN A 333 -1.13 14.28 20.95
C ASN A 333 -1.64 15.71 21.10
N THR A 334 -2.92 15.88 21.40
CA THR A 334 -3.51 17.18 21.77
C THR A 334 -2.84 17.70 23.04
N ALA A 335 -2.77 16.88 24.10
CA ALA A 335 -2.12 17.26 25.35
C ALA A 335 -0.61 17.52 25.18
N SER A 336 0.03 16.85 24.23
CA SER A 336 1.47 16.99 23.92
C SER A 336 1.76 18.15 22.95
N GLY A 337 0.78 19.00 22.62
CA GLY A 337 0.99 20.21 21.82
C GLY A 337 1.25 19.96 20.33
N ALA A 338 0.62 18.96 19.73
CA ALA A 338 0.61 18.85 18.27
C ALA A 338 -0.18 20.03 17.63
N THR A 339 0.35 20.59 16.55
CA THR A 339 -0.21 21.74 15.81
C THR A 339 -1.61 21.47 15.25
N GLY A 340 -1.89 20.23 14.84
CA GLY A 340 -3.24 19.81 14.48
C GLY A 340 -3.45 18.34 14.76
N VAL A 341 -4.59 17.96 15.34
CA VAL A 341 -4.95 16.57 15.64
C VAL A 341 -6.29 16.27 14.98
N ALA A 342 -6.37 15.16 14.25
CA ALA A 342 -7.59 14.73 13.59
C ALA A 342 -7.97 13.34 14.08
N ALA A 343 -9.24 13.20 14.50
CA ALA A 343 -9.84 11.94 14.88
C ALA A 343 -11.02 11.54 13.99
N PRO A 344 -10.78 11.24 12.70
CA PRO A 344 -11.84 10.75 11.86
C PRO A 344 -12.29 9.36 12.32
N ARG A 345 -13.59 9.23 12.55
CA ARG A 345 -14.27 7.93 12.40
C ARG A 345 -14.18 7.58 10.92
N ARG A 346 -13.35 6.62 10.54
CA ARG A 346 -13.21 6.28 9.13
C ARG A 346 -14.41 5.43 8.70
N ARG A 347 -15.33 6.02 7.91
CA ARG A 347 -16.19 5.31 6.94
C ARG A 347 -15.38 4.74 5.74
N GLY A 348 -14.05 4.63 5.88
CA GLY A 348 -13.13 4.48 4.76
C GLY A 348 -12.42 3.14 4.74
N ARG A 349 -12.40 2.54 3.56
CA ARG A 349 -11.89 1.21 3.24
C ARG A 349 -12.67 -0.02 3.74
N HIS A 350 -13.85 0.12 4.33
CA HIS A 350 -14.61 -1.06 4.82
C HIS A 350 -16.14 -1.02 4.59
N GLY A 351 -16.66 -0.17 3.70
CA GLY A 351 -18.10 -0.15 3.37
C GLY A 351 -19.03 0.27 4.52
N LEU A 352 -20.33 0.45 4.24
CA LEU A 352 -21.29 1.15 5.11
C LEU A 352 -22.00 0.26 6.17
N LEU A 353 -21.68 -1.03 6.27
CA LEU A 353 -22.55 -2.02 6.95
C LEU A 353 -21.89 -2.87 8.05
N ALA A 354 -20.67 -2.54 8.49
CA ALA A 354 -20.04 -3.20 9.63
C ALA A 354 -20.24 -2.40 10.93
N THR A 355 -21.48 -2.36 11.41
CA THR A 355 -21.83 -1.84 12.73
C THR A 355 -20.93 -2.42 13.83
N LEU A 356 -20.22 -1.55 14.56
CA LEU A 356 -19.31 -1.81 15.69
C LEU A 356 -17.94 -2.47 15.37
N ARG A 357 -17.59 -2.72 14.10
CA ARG A 357 -16.25 -3.23 13.69
C ARG A 357 -15.37 -2.19 12.99
N ASP A 358 -15.78 -0.92 13.04
CA ASP A 358 -15.12 0.16 12.31
C ASP A 358 -13.99 0.80 13.11
N GLY A 359 -12.81 0.69 12.53
CA GLY A 359 -11.58 1.23 13.07
C GLY A 359 -11.53 2.76 13.21
N TYR A 360 -11.04 3.22 14.35
CA TYR A 360 -10.62 4.61 14.54
C TYR A 360 -9.24 4.82 13.94
N ARG A 361 -9.02 5.99 13.36
CA ARG A 361 -7.75 6.35 12.73
C ARG A 361 -7.41 7.78 13.06
N LEU A 362 -6.18 8.08 13.46
CA LEU A 362 -5.82 9.47 13.81
C LEU A 362 -4.67 10.07 13.01
N ARG A 363 -4.76 11.37 12.73
CA ARG A 363 -3.65 12.21 12.27
C ARG A 363 -3.20 13.13 13.37
N TRP A 364 -1.92 13.46 13.32
CA TRP A 364 -1.47 14.75 13.83
C TRP A 364 -0.49 15.38 12.84
N TYR A 365 -0.36 16.69 13.00
CA TYR A 365 0.69 17.51 12.42
C TYR A 365 1.42 18.18 13.58
N ARG A 366 2.74 18.13 13.55
CA ARG A 366 3.57 19.06 14.33
C ARG A 366 4.17 20.06 13.36
#